data_AF-A0A2S2NA38-F1
#
_entry.id   AF-A0A2S2NA38-F1
#
_cell.length_a   1.000
_cell.length_b   1.000
_cell.length_c   1.000
_cell.angle_alpha   90.00
_cell.angle_beta   90.00
_cell.angle_gamma   90.00
#
_symmetry.space_group_name_H-M   'P 1'
#
loop_
_entity.id
_entity.type
_entity.pdbx_description
1 polymer ?
#
loop_
_entity_poly.entity_id
_entity_poly.type
_entity_poly.pdbx_seq_one_letter_code
_entity_poly.pdbx_strand_id
1 'polypeptide(L)'
;ISDIEIRFNQETINMIKCVVRLIKQEITNDDLINLSYIFGVDFNDLDAEIRLLKSNCSISKDNINTCDDLIKWLADYGTGRDIIFQNIFIILKEFVTIPVTSCSCERTFSKLNFIKTKLRSTMQQDRLDALLTISIEQESAYNINIDDVIEHFKILKPVNRR
;
A
#
# COMPACT_ATOMS: atom_id res chain seq x y z
N ILE A 1 19.39 10.55 12.12
CA ILE A 1 18.66 9.81 13.18
C ILE A 1 17.21 10.31 13.29
N SER A 2 16.95 11.63 13.27
CA SER A 2 15.58 12.21 13.26
C SER A 2 14.69 11.82 12.07
N ASP A 3 15.20 11.76 10.84
CA ASP A 3 14.36 11.41 9.67
C ASP A 3 13.83 9.96 9.69
N ILE A 4 14.56 9.03 10.30
CA ILE A 4 14.17 7.61 10.32
C ILE A 4 13.09 7.35 11.38
N GLU A 5 13.12 8.07 12.51
CA GLU A 5 12.09 8.00 13.54
C GLU A 5 10.80 8.71 13.11
N ILE A 6 10.90 9.76 12.28
CA ILE A 6 9.73 10.38 11.63
C ILE A 6 9.17 9.44 10.54
N ARG A 7 10.04 8.75 9.80
CA ARG A 7 9.66 7.80 8.72
C ARG A 7 9.06 6.49 9.24
N PHE A 8 9.38 6.10 10.48
CA PHE A 8 8.76 5.00 11.20
C PHE A 8 8.10 5.54 12.47
N ASN A 9 7.01 6.31 12.29
CA ASN A 9 6.21 6.82 13.39
C ASN A 9 5.84 5.67 14.35
N GLN A 10 5.92 5.90 15.66
CA GLN A 10 5.51 4.93 16.68
C GLN A 10 4.07 4.45 16.47
N GLU A 11 3.21 5.32 15.92
CA GLU A 11 1.84 4.97 15.54
C GLU A 11 1.79 3.96 14.40
N THR A 12 2.60 4.12 13.34
CA THR A 12 2.70 3.12 12.26
C THR A 12 3.27 1.80 12.77
N ILE A 13 4.25 1.83 13.66
CA ILE A 13 4.79 0.60 14.28
C ILE A 13 3.73 -0.09 15.14
N ASN A 14 2.95 0.68 15.91
CA ASN A 14 1.87 0.15 16.73
C ASN A 14 0.74 -0.42 15.87
N MET A 15 0.37 0.25 14.76
CA MET A 15 -0.58 -0.26 13.78
C MET A 15 -0.13 -1.62 13.20
N ILE A 16 1.13 -1.73 12.77
CA ILE A 16 1.70 -2.99 12.27
C ILE A 16 1.62 -4.08 13.34
N LYS A 17 2.00 -3.76 14.59
CA LYS A 17 1.91 -4.72 15.70
C LYS A 17 0.48 -5.20 15.94
N CYS A 18 -0.51 -4.29 15.89
CA CYS A 18 -1.92 -4.64 16.03
C CYS A 18 -2.37 -5.59 14.92
N VAL A 19 -2.02 -5.30 13.66
CA VAL A 19 -2.38 -6.15 12.51
C VAL A 19 -1.66 -7.50 12.54
N VAL A 20 -0.39 -7.55 12.96
CA VAL A 20 0.34 -8.82 13.14
C VAL A 20 -0.30 -9.67 14.24
N ARG A 21 -0.74 -9.06 15.34
CA ARG A 21 -1.49 -9.75 16.40
C ARG A 21 -2.86 -10.20 15.94
N LEU A 22 -3.53 -9.45 15.06
CA LEU A 22 -4.77 -9.84 14.39
C LEU A 22 -4.59 -11.12 13.58
N ILE A 23 -3.52 -11.21 12.79
CA ILE A 23 -3.20 -12.41 11.99
C ILE A 23 -2.89 -13.60 12.89
N LYS A 24 -2.14 -13.38 13.98
CA LYS A 24 -1.82 -14.43 14.96
C LYS A 24 -2.98 -14.75 15.91
N GLN A 25 -4.09 -14.03 15.84
CA GLN A 25 -5.27 -14.14 16.71
C GLN A 25 -4.99 -13.87 18.21
N GLU A 26 -3.86 -13.25 18.54
CA GLU A 26 -3.41 -12.86 19.88
C GLU A 26 -3.80 -11.40 20.19
N ILE A 27 -5.03 -11.02 19.88
CA ILE A 27 -5.50 -9.62 19.95
C ILE A 27 -5.93 -9.26 21.38
N THR A 28 -5.45 -8.12 21.88
CA THR A 28 -5.92 -7.50 23.14
C THR A 28 -7.02 -6.47 22.89
N ASN A 29 -7.78 -6.13 23.92
CA ASN A 29 -8.83 -5.10 23.81
C ASN A 29 -8.28 -3.72 23.42
N ASP A 30 -7.05 -3.40 23.85
CA ASP A 30 -6.39 -2.15 23.45
C ASP A 30 -6.08 -2.12 21.95
N ASP A 31 -5.70 -3.27 21.36
CA ASP A 31 -5.46 -3.39 19.93
C ASP A 31 -6.76 -3.17 19.14
N LEU A 32 -7.90 -3.66 19.65
CA LEU A 32 -9.22 -3.42 19.03
C LEU A 32 -9.62 -1.95 19.01
N ILE A 33 -9.40 -1.25 20.11
CA ILE A 33 -9.69 0.19 20.21
C ILE A 33 -8.81 0.96 19.23
N ASN A 34 -7.53 0.61 19.15
CA ASN A 34 -6.60 1.24 18.20
C ASN A 34 -7.02 0.97 16.75
N LEU A 35 -7.42 -0.25 16.39
CA LEU A 35 -7.86 -0.59 15.03
C LEU A 35 -9.17 0.13 14.68
N SER A 36 -10.14 0.15 15.60
CA SER A 36 -11.40 0.87 15.44
C SER A 36 -11.18 2.36 15.19
N TYR A 37 -10.29 3.00 15.96
CA TYR A 37 -9.96 4.41 15.81
C TYR A 37 -9.20 4.72 14.51
N ILE A 38 -8.20 3.91 14.17
CA ILE A 38 -7.32 4.14 13.01
C ILE A 38 -8.08 3.93 11.68
N PHE A 39 -8.87 2.86 11.59
CA PHE A 39 -9.56 2.46 10.35
C PHE A 39 -11.03 2.91 10.29
N GLY A 40 -11.53 3.59 11.33
CA GLY A 40 -12.90 4.12 11.35
C GLY A 40 -13.99 3.03 11.38
N VAL A 41 -13.71 1.93 12.06
CA VAL A 41 -14.55 0.72 12.11
C VAL A 41 -15.31 0.63 13.43
N ASP A 42 -16.55 0.13 13.44
CA ASP A 42 -17.31 -0.06 14.69
C ASP A 42 -16.66 -1.13 15.59
N PHE A 43 -16.41 -0.77 16.85
CA PHE A 43 -15.74 -1.64 17.81
C PHE A 43 -16.56 -2.90 18.13
N ASN A 44 -17.89 -2.79 18.25
CA ASN A 44 -18.73 -3.92 18.63
C ASN A 44 -18.83 -4.92 17.49
N ASP A 45 -18.99 -4.43 16.27
CA ASP A 45 -19.00 -5.27 15.08
C ASP A 45 -17.63 -5.96 14.90
N LEU A 46 -16.53 -5.22 15.09
CA LEU A 46 -15.18 -5.78 15.04
C LEU A 46 -14.92 -6.83 16.14
N ASP A 47 -15.36 -6.59 17.38
CA ASP A 47 -15.24 -7.56 18.48
C ASP A 47 -16.05 -8.83 18.20
N ALA A 48 -17.27 -8.69 17.67
CA ALA A 48 -18.10 -9.82 17.26
C ALA A 48 -17.44 -10.64 16.15
N GLU A 49 -16.91 -9.97 15.11
CA GLU A 49 -16.18 -10.62 14.02
C GLU A 49 -14.94 -11.35 14.51
N ILE A 50 -14.17 -10.77 15.44
CA ILE A 50 -12.96 -11.39 15.99
C ILE A 50 -13.29 -12.56 16.89
N ARG A 51 -14.39 -12.53 17.63
CA ARG A 51 -14.88 -13.69 18.40
C ARG A 51 -15.31 -14.81 17.48
N LEU A 52 -16.03 -14.49 16.40
CA LEU A 52 -16.40 -15.46 15.37
C LEU A 52 -15.16 -16.02 14.67
N LEU A 53 -14.15 -15.18 14.42
CA LEU A 53 -12.88 -15.63 13.88
C LEU A 53 -12.23 -16.60 14.85
N LYS A 54 -12.01 -16.24 16.13
CA LYS A 54 -11.42 -17.12 17.14
C LYS A 54 -12.20 -18.44 17.34
N SER A 55 -13.53 -18.41 17.22
CA SER A 55 -14.39 -19.58 17.44
C SER A 55 -14.52 -20.50 16.22
N ASN A 56 -14.61 -19.94 15.02
CA ASN A 56 -14.81 -20.71 13.79
C ASN A 56 -13.48 -21.05 13.09
N CYS A 57 -12.39 -20.40 13.48
CA CYS A 57 -11.09 -20.62 12.90
C CYS A 57 -10.44 -21.89 13.48
N SER A 58 -10.78 -23.03 12.86
CA SER A 58 -9.87 -24.18 12.76
C SER A 58 -8.83 -23.98 11.63
N ILE A 59 -8.52 -22.73 11.26
CA ILE A 59 -7.56 -22.47 10.19
C ILE A 59 -6.19 -22.78 10.78
N SER A 60 -5.60 -23.84 10.25
CA SER A 60 -4.38 -24.48 10.72
C SER A 60 -3.38 -23.48 11.28
N LYS A 61 -2.94 -23.73 12.52
CA LYS A 61 -1.80 -23.06 13.19
C LYS A 61 -0.51 -23.02 12.34
N ASP A 62 -0.51 -23.64 11.16
CA ASP A 62 0.65 -23.84 10.29
C ASP A 62 0.65 -23.04 8.97
N ASN A 63 -0.48 -22.46 8.50
CA ASN A 63 -0.58 -22.02 7.09
C ASN A 63 -1.01 -20.55 6.81
N ILE A 64 -1.39 -19.73 7.79
CA ILE A 64 -1.60 -18.28 7.56
C ILE A 64 -0.47 -17.52 8.25
N ASN A 65 0.62 -17.30 7.50
CA ASN A 65 1.75 -16.52 7.98
C ASN A 65 1.73 -15.08 7.44
N THR A 66 0.87 -14.79 6.46
CA THR A 66 0.88 -13.53 5.69
C THR A 66 -0.51 -12.90 5.63
N CYS A 67 -0.57 -11.56 5.59
CA CYS A 67 -1.81 -10.82 5.32
C CYS A 67 -2.51 -11.31 4.05
N ASP A 68 -1.74 -11.59 2.99
CA ASP A 68 -2.26 -12.03 1.69
C ASP A 68 -3.02 -13.36 1.78
N ASP A 69 -2.57 -14.28 2.63
CA ASP A 69 -3.20 -15.59 2.80
C ASP A 69 -4.55 -15.44 3.51
N LEU A 70 -4.62 -14.53 4.50
CA LEU A 70 -5.85 -14.20 5.21
C LEU A 70 -6.84 -13.48 4.28
N ILE A 71 -6.36 -12.53 3.46
CA ILE A 71 -7.18 -11.82 2.47
C ILE A 71 -7.73 -12.81 1.43
N LYS A 72 -6.91 -13.74 0.91
CA LYS A 72 -7.37 -14.77 -0.02
C LYS A 72 -8.42 -15.70 0.61
N TRP A 73 -8.24 -16.05 1.88
CA TRP A 73 -9.19 -16.88 2.62
C TRP A 73 -10.54 -16.17 2.83
N LEU A 74 -10.51 -14.85 3.06
CA LEU A 74 -11.71 -14.02 3.16
C LEU A 74 -12.39 -13.80 1.81
N ALA A 75 -11.60 -13.62 0.75
CA ALA A 75 -12.07 -13.34 -0.60
C ALA A 75 -12.45 -14.60 -1.40
N ASP A 76 -12.52 -15.77 -0.76
CA ASP A 76 -12.88 -17.03 -1.41
C ASP A 76 -14.37 -17.03 -1.79
N TYR A 77 -14.63 -16.77 -3.08
CA TYR A 77 -15.96 -16.61 -3.65
C TYR A 77 -16.80 -17.88 -3.46
N GLY A 78 -17.94 -17.73 -2.76
CA GLY A 78 -18.90 -18.82 -2.52
C GLY A 78 -19.03 -19.25 -1.05
N THR A 79 -18.22 -18.69 -0.15
CA THR A 79 -18.27 -19.01 1.29
C THR A 79 -19.05 -17.98 2.14
N GLY A 80 -19.37 -16.80 1.59
CA GLY A 80 -20.09 -15.73 2.29
C GLY A 80 -19.30 -15.09 3.44
N ARG A 81 -17.99 -15.36 3.53
CA ARG A 81 -17.09 -14.87 4.59
C ARG A 81 -16.78 -13.39 4.46
N ASP A 82 -16.85 -12.85 3.26
CA ASP A 82 -16.74 -11.43 2.95
C ASP A 82 -17.83 -10.60 3.65
N ILE A 83 -19.02 -11.18 3.82
CA ILE A 83 -20.15 -10.54 4.51
C ILE A 83 -20.01 -10.68 6.03
N ILE A 84 -19.53 -11.84 6.50
CA ILE A 84 -19.40 -12.14 7.94
C ILE A 84 -18.22 -11.38 8.56
N PHE A 85 -17.13 -11.18 7.83
CA PHE A 85 -15.89 -10.56 8.30
C PHE A 85 -15.59 -9.26 7.55
N GLN A 86 -16.62 -8.45 7.31
CA GLN A 86 -16.53 -7.26 6.50
C GLN A 86 -15.53 -6.25 7.09
N ASN A 87 -15.55 -6.04 8.40
CA ASN A 87 -14.70 -5.08 9.07
C ASN A 87 -13.24 -5.52 9.08
N ILE A 88 -12.97 -6.80 9.35
CA ILE A 88 -11.62 -7.37 9.25
C ILE A 88 -11.07 -7.25 7.82
N PHE A 89 -11.92 -7.50 6.81
CA PHE A 89 -11.53 -7.36 5.41
C PHE A 89 -11.17 -5.92 5.05
N ILE A 90 -11.95 -4.93 5.50
CA ILE A 90 -11.66 -3.50 5.29
C ILE A 90 -10.33 -3.13 5.93
N ILE A 91 -10.11 -3.50 7.19
CA ILE A 91 -8.86 -3.22 7.92
C ILE A 91 -7.65 -3.77 7.16
N LEU A 92 -7.72 -5.04 6.72
CA LEU A 92 -6.60 -5.67 6.01
C LEU A 92 -6.37 -5.05 4.64
N LYS A 93 -7.43 -4.73 3.91
CA LYS A 93 -7.34 -4.07 2.61
C LYS A 93 -6.72 -2.68 2.74
N GLU A 94 -7.19 -1.87 3.69
CA GLU A 94 -6.64 -0.54 3.95
C GLU A 94 -5.19 -0.63 4.43
N PHE A 95 -4.87 -1.57 5.32
CA PHE A 95 -3.50 -1.79 5.78
C PHE A 95 -2.53 -2.12 4.65
N VAL A 96 -2.90 -2.96 3.69
CA VAL A 96 -2.06 -3.30 2.52
C VAL A 96 -1.91 -2.10 1.57
N THR A 97 -2.88 -1.19 1.51
CA THR A 97 -2.78 0.03 0.70
C THR A 97 -1.93 1.12 1.35
N ILE A 98 -1.81 1.13 2.69
CA ILE A 98 -0.92 2.05 3.38
C ILE A 98 0.52 1.67 3.03
N PRO A 99 1.34 2.59 2.50
CA PRO A 99 2.74 2.31 2.23
C PRO A 99 3.52 2.22 3.55
N VAL A 100 3.44 1.06 4.20
CA VAL A 100 4.15 0.78 5.46
C VAL A 100 5.66 0.73 5.21
N THR A 101 6.07 0.32 4.01
CA THR A 101 7.48 0.28 3.63
C THR A 101 7.83 1.48 2.78
N SER A 102 8.86 2.18 3.21
CA SER A 102 9.37 3.36 2.53
C SER A 102 10.19 3.04 1.26
N CYS A 103 10.17 1.78 0.82
CA CYS A 103 10.86 1.28 -0.37
C CYS A 103 10.43 1.98 -1.66
N SER A 104 9.14 2.33 -1.81
CA SER A 104 8.67 3.08 -2.98
C SER A 104 9.30 4.46 -3.06
N CYS A 105 9.40 5.16 -1.92
CA CYS A 105 10.09 6.44 -1.85
C CYS A 105 11.60 6.27 -2.14
N GLU A 106 12.24 5.24 -1.60
CA GLU A 106 13.66 4.94 -1.87
C GLU A 106 13.94 4.64 -3.34
N ARG A 107 13.06 3.87 -4.00
CA ARG A 107 13.15 3.62 -5.45
C ARG A 107 13.03 4.93 -6.23
N THR A 108 12.06 5.77 -5.87
CA THR A 108 11.87 7.10 -6.47
C THR A 108 13.07 8.01 -6.24
N PHE A 109 13.63 8.08 -5.02
CA PHE A 109 14.82 8.87 -4.71
C PHE A 109 16.07 8.34 -5.42
N SER A 110 16.21 7.02 -5.55
CA SER A 110 17.29 6.41 -6.33
C SER A 110 17.21 6.83 -7.80
N LYS A 111 16.03 6.72 -8.42
CA LYS A 111 15.78 7.18 -9.80
C LYS A 111 15.99 8.69 -9.94
N LEU A 112 15.54 9.48 -8.96
CA LEU A 112 15.75 10.92 -8.92
C LEU A 112 17.23 11.29 -8.91
N ASN A 113 18.07 10.57 -8.16
CA ASN A 113 19.52 10.79 -8.13
C ASN A 113 20.19 10.55 -9.50
N PHE A 114 19.65 9.63 -10.32
CA PHE A 114 20.12 9.43 -11.70
C PHE A 114 19.67 10.53 -12.66
N ILE A 115 18.44 11.04 -12.49
CA ILE A 115 17.85 12.06 -13.39
C ILE A 115 18.40 13.45 -13.06
N LYS A 116 18.47 13.79 -11.76
CA LYS A 116 18.92 15.07 -11.22
C LYS A 116 20.36 14.95 -10.73
N THR A 117 21.29 14.91 -11.68
CA THR A 117 22.72 14.91 -11.38
C THR A 117 23.21 16.32 -11.01
N LYS A 118 24.39 16.41 -10.38
CA LYS A 118 25.01 17.70 -10.01
C LYS A 118 25.14 18.67 -11.19
N LEU A 119 25.33 18.16 -12.41
CA LEU A 119 25.44 18.95 -13.64
C LEU A 119 24.08 19.30 -14.28
N ARG A 120 22.99 18.63 -13.86
CA ARG A 120 21.61 18.82 -14.35
C ARG A 120 20.69 19.37 -13.26
N SER A 121 21.22 20.17 -12.34
CA SER A 121 20.48 20.69 -11.18
C SER A 121 19.47 21.79 -11.52
N THR A 122 19.55 22.40 -12.70
CA THR A 122 18.74 23.57 -13.14
C THR A 122 17.55 23.21 -14.03
N MET A 123 17.14 21.95 -14.07
CA MET A 123 15.95 21.51 -14.83
C MET A 123 14.65 22.06 -14.21
N GLN A 124 13.70 22.46 -15.07
CA GLN A 124 12.35 22.87 -14.64
C GLN A 124 11.56 21.69 -14.08
N GLN A 125 10.64 21.99 -13.15
CA GLN A 125 9.87 20.98 -12.43
C GLN A 125 9.07 20.07 -13.36
N ASP A 126 8.36 20.63 -14.34
CA ASP A 126 7.56 19.86 -15.30
C ASP A 126 8.38 18.80 -16.06
N ARG A 127 9.60 19.18 -16.47
CA ARG A 127 10.51 18.28 -17.18
C ARG A 127 11.09 17.21 -16.26
N LEU A 128 11.35 17.57 -14.99
CA LEU A 128 11.83 16.64 -13.98
C LEU A 128 10.77 15.58 -13.67
N ASP A 129 9.53 16.03 -13.45
CA ASP A 129 8.41 15.16 -13.12
C ASP A 129 8.11 14.20 -14.27
N ALA A 130 8.05 14.68 -15.51
CA ALA A 130 7.86 13.82 -16.68
C ALA A 130 8.94 12.72 -16.81
N LEU A 131 10.22 13.07 -16.63
CA LEU A 131 11.32 12.09 -16.68
C LEU A 131 11.29 11.12 -15.51
N LEU A 132 10.92 11.60 -14.32
CA LEU A 132 10.81 10.78 -13.13
C LEU A 132 9.70 9.76 -13.26
N THR A 133 8.52 10.18 -13.75
CA THR A 133 7.39 9.28 -14.05
C THR A 133 7.80 8.17 -15.02
N ILE A 134 8.42 8.51 -16.16
CA ILE A 134 8.90 7.51 -17.13
C ILE A 134 9.91 6.54 -16.50
N SER A 135 10.77 7.04 -15.60
CA SER A 135 11.83 6.23 -14.98
C SER A 135 11.35 5.33 -13.84
N ILE A 136 10.28 5.72 -13.15
CA ILE A 136 9.58 4.90 -12.14
C ILE A 136 8.75 3.84 -12.85
N GLU A 137 7.95 4.24 -13.83
CA GLU A 137 7.04 3.39 -14.61
C GLU A 137 7.75 2.76 -15.83
N GLN A 138 9.01 2.36 -15.66
CA GLN A 138 9.86 1.93 -16.77
C GLN A 138 9.29 0.71 -17.52
N GLU A 139 8.62 -0.20 -16.82
CA GLU A 139 7.94 -1.37 -17.44
C GLU A 139 6.78 -0.92 -18.34
N SER A 140 5.92 -0.03 -17.84
CA SER A 140 4.83 0.55 -18.61
C SER A 140 5.35 1.37 -19.80
N ALA A 141 6.42 2.15 -19.58
CA ALA A 141 7.05 2.96 -20.61
C ALA A 141 7.69 2.12 -21.73
N TYR A 142 8.20 0.93 -21.43
CA TYR A 142 8.76 0.02 -22.43
C TYR A 142 7.69 -0.48 -23.42
N ASN A 143 6.43 -0.57 -22.97
CA ASN A 143 5.31 -1.01 -23.80
C ASN A 143 4.72 0.11 -24.66
N ILE A 144 5.22 1.34 -24.54
CA ILE A 144 4.76 2.48 -25.35
C ILE A 144 5.40 2.40 -26.74
N ASN A 145 4.57 2.41 -27.78
CA ASN A 145 5.05 2.48 -29.16
C ASN A 145 5.61 3.88 -29.47
N ILE A 146 6.89 3.93 -29.82
CA ILE A 146 7.59 5.18 -30.12
C ILE A 146 7.01 5.85 -31.37
N ASP A 147 6.56 5.08 -32.36
CA ASP A 147 6.00 5.64 -33.60
C ASP A 147 4.72 6.43 -33.33
N ASP A 148 3.86 5.92 -32.43
CA ASP A 148 2.62 6.59 -32.01
C ASP A 148 2.94 7.91 -31.28
N VAL A 149 3.99 7.92 -30.45
CA VAL A 149 4.45 9.14 -29.75
C VAL A 149 4.96 10.18 -30.74
N ILE A 150 5.72 9.76 -31.76
CA ILE A 150 6.23 10.65 -32.81
C ILE A 150 5.07 11.24 -33.62
N GLU A 151 4.08 10.42 -33.99
CA GLU A 151 2.91 10.89 -34.72
C GLU A 151 2.09 11.88 -33.89
N HIS A 152 1.84 11.56 -32.61
CA HIS A 152 1.16 12.45 -31.69
C HIS A 152 1.89 13.80 -31.56
N PHE A 153 3.22 13.76 -31.41
CA PHE A 153 4.04 14.97 -31.29
C PHE A 153 3.99 15.87 -32.53
N LYS A 154 3.89 15.27 -33.74
CA LYS A 154 3.74 16.02 -35.00
C LYS A 154 2.44 16.83 -35.02
N ILE A 155 1.35 16.27 -34.50
CA ILE A 155 0.01 16.87 -34.53
C ILE A 155 -0.14 17.99 -33.47
N LEU A 156 0.67 17.97 -32.39
CA LEU A 156 0.64 19.02 -31.36
C LEU A 156 1.04 20.39 -31.91
N LYS A 157 0.29 21.43 -31.50
CA LYS A 157 0.59 22.85 -31.82
C LYS A 157 1.96 23.25 -31.25
N PRO A 158 2.72 24.16 -31.89
CA PRO A 158 4.09 24.51 -31.49
C PRO A 158 4.25 24.93 -30.02
N VAL A 159 3.21 25.55 -29.44
CA VAL A 159 3.19 26.00 -28.04
C VAL A 159 3.11 24.83 -27.06
N ASN A 160 2.50 23.71 -27.46
CA ASN A 160 2.30 22.52 -26.63
C ASN A 160 3.40 21.45 -26.83
N ARG A 161 4.46 21.77 -27.59
CA ARG A 161 5.60 20.87 -27.85
C ARG A 161 6.75 21.02 -26.84
N ARG A 162 6.64 21.96 -25.90
CA ARG A 162 7.68 22.29 -24.92
C ARG A 162 7.37 21.65 -23.57
#